data_AF-A0AAQ4EM64-F1
#
_entry.id   AF-A0AAQ4EM64-F1
#
_cell.length_a   1.000
_cell.length_b   1.000
_cell.length_c   1.000
_cell.angle_alpha   90.00
_cell.angle_beta   90.00
_cell.angle_gamma   90.00
#
_symmetry.space_group_name_H-M   'P 1'
#
loop_
_entity.id
_entity.type
_entity.pdbx_description
1 polymer ?
#
loop_
_entity_poly.entity_id
_entity_poly.type
_entity_poly.pdbx_seq_one_letter_code
_entity_poly.pdbx_strand_id
1 'polypeptide(L)'
;MSLRWRSLASRSRVGSAGDADRRWQPDECVKLLVGNPDLTRLTIIKRELSHATAAWMTRFLELDGLDALFGALDAYSGQASFQDAVLQLHCVECLRALMNARTGLDHIVSQPRYTRKLAEGEL
;
A
#
# COMPACT_ATOMS: atom_id res chain seq x y z
N MET A 1 17.56 -19.46 25.95
CA MET A 1 16.98 -18.50 24.98
C MET A 1 16.73 -19.24 23.68
N SER A 2 15.46 -19.51 23.36
CA SER A 2 15.03 -20.51 22.37
C SER A 2 15.57 -20.25 20.95
N LEU A 3 16.10 -21.29 20.30
CA LEU A 3 16.66 -21.27 18.94
C LEU A 3 15.63 -20.95 17.84
N ARG A 4 14.35 -20.83 18.20
CA ARG A 4 13.21 -20.64 17.30
C ARG A 4 13.20 -19.26 16.61
N TRP A 5 13.83 -18.24 17.20
CA TRP A 5 13.90 -16.89 16.62
C TRP A 5 14.84 -16.79 15.41
N ARG A 6 15.88 -17.65 15.34
CA ARG A 6 16.85 -17.64 14.23
C ARG A 6 16.23 -18.11 12.91
N SER A 7 15.23 -18.99 12.96
CA SER A 7 14.52 -19.51 11.78
C SER A 7 13.50 -18.51 11.22
N LEU A 8 12.94 -17.63 12.06
CA LEU A 8 12.04 -16.56 11.59
C LEU A 8 12.80 -15.44 10.85
N ALA A 9 14.05 -15.16 11.24
CA ALA A 9 14.93 -14.28 10.47
C ALA A 9 15.30 -14.85 9.09
N SER A 10 15.17 -16.17 8.89
CA SER A 10 15.46 -16.85 7.63
C SER A 10 14.32 -16.80 6.61
N ARG A 11 13.11 -16.36 7.02
CA ARG A 11 11.92 -16.31 6.15
C ARG A 11 11.73 -14.99 5.41
N SER A 12 12.57 -13.98 5.65
CA SER A 12 12.68 -12.80 4.79
C SER A 12 13.89 -12.93 3.85
N ARG A 13 13.87 -13.95 2.99
CA ARG A 13 14.55 -13.84 1.68
C ARG A 13 13.48 -13.43 0.67
N VAL A 14 13.05 -12.18 0.77
CA VAL A 14 12.24 -11.55 -0.26
C VAL A 14 13.21 -10.83 -1.19
N GLY A 15 13.24 -11.28 -2.44
CA GLY A 15 13.94 -10.64 -3.55
C GLY A 15 15.32 -11.20 -3.84
N SER A 16 15.44 -11.92 -4.95
CA SER A 16 16.71 -12.00 -5.69
C SER A 16 17.18 -10.57 -5.94
N ALA A 17 18.45 -10.25 -5.63
CA ALA A 17 18.99 -8.89 -5.70
C ALA A 17 18.82 -8.20 -7.07
N GLY A 18 18.50 -8.95 -8.13
CA GLY A 18 18.18 -8.42 -9.46
C GLY A 18 16.80 -7.76 -9.61
N ASP A 19 15.84 -7.98 -8.69
CA ASP A 19 14.49 -7.42 -8.77
C ASP A 19 14.30 -6.16 -7.87
N ALA A 20 15.31 -5.84 -7.05
CA ALA A 20 15.28 -4.69 -6.16
C ALA A 20 15.31 -3.34 -6.92
N ASP A 21 15.93 -3.32 -8.10
CA ASP A 21 16.07 -2.12 -8.94
C ASP A 21 14.95 -1.99 -9.99
N ARG A 22 14.08 -3.01 -10.11
CA ARG A 22 12.90 -2.93 -10.97
C ARG A 22 11.93 -1.90 -10.40
N ARG A 23 11.70 -0.83 -11.16
CA ARG A 23 10.65 0.15 -10.88
C ARG A 23 9.32 -0.33 -11.42
N TRP A 24 8.30 -0.33 -10.56
CA TRP A 24 6.96 -0.76 -10.96
C TRP A 24 6.17 0.42 -11.53
N GLN A 25 5.40 0.14 -12.58
CA GLN A 25 4.53 1.13 -13.20
C GLN A 25 3.21 1.26 -12.42
N PRO A 26 2.51 2.40 -12.53
CA PRO A 26 1.27 2.64 -11.80
C PRO A 26 0.23 1.54 -12.00
N ASP A 27 0.05 1.05 -13.24
CA ASP A 27 -0.94 0.00 -13.54
C ASP A 27 -0.55 -1.36 -12.97
N GLU A 28 0.75 -1.66 -12.89
CA GLU A 28 1.25 -2.86 -12.23
C GLU A 28 0.98 -2.78 -10.72
N CYS A 29 1.21 -1.61 -10.10
CA CYS A 29 0.92 -1.40 -8.68
C CYS A 29 -0.57 -1.52 -8.35
N VAL A 30 -1.46 -0.99 -9.20
CA VAL A 30 -2.91 -1.17 -9.02
C VAL A 30 -3.29 -2.65 -9.11
N LYS A 31 -2.75 -3.39 -10.09
CA LYS A 31 -2.98 -4.84 -10.20
C LYS A 31 -2.50 -5.61 -8.97
N LEU A 32 -1.41 -5.19 -8.34
CA LEU A 32 -0.91 -5.81 -7.11
C LEU A 32 -1.86 -5.60 -5.91
N LEU A 33 -2.58 -4.46 -5.86
CA LEU A 33 -3.55 -4.14 -4.80
C LEU A 33 -4.83 -4.98 -4.90
N VAL A 34 -5.19 -5.43 -6.11
CA VAL A 34 -6.41 -6.22 -6.31
C VAL A 34 -6.24 -7.63 -5.72
N GLY A 35 -7.22 -8.07 -4.92
CA GLY A 35 -7.31 -9.43 -4.40
C GLY A 35 -6.44 -9.69 -3.17
N ASN A 36 -6.65 -8.91 -2.09
CA ASN A 36 -6.01 -9.05 -0.77
C ASN A 36 -4.47 -9.09 -0.85
N PRO A 37 -3.82 -7.92 -0.96
CA PRO A 37 -2.37 -7.83 -1.15
C PRO A 37 -1.56 -8.27 0.08
N ASP A 38 -0.69 -9.26 -0.09
CA ASP A 38 0.23 -9.66 0.98
C ASP A 38 1.28 -8.57 1.32
N LEU A 39 2.06 -8.85 2.36
CA LEU A 39 3.09 -7.94 2.87
C LEU A 39 4.13 -7.55 1.82
N THR A 40 4.49 -8.47 0.93
CA THR A 40 5.48 -8.23 -0.13
C THR A 40 4.93 -7.19 -1.10
N ARG A 41 3.68 -7.37 -1.54
CA ARG A 41 3.01 -6.44 -2.45
C ARG A 41 2.88 -5.06 -1.83
N LEU A 42 2.41 -4.97 -0.59
CA LEU A 42 2.28 -3.67 0.11
C LEU A 42 3.63 -2.97 0.29
N THR A 43 4.70 -3.72 0.54
CA THR A 43 6.06 -3.15 0.64
C THR A 43 6.53 -2.55 -0.69
N ILE A 44 6.27 -3.24 -1.81
CA ILE A 44 6.56 -2.73 -3.16
C ILE A 44 5.76 -1.45 -3.40
N ILE A 45 4.45 -1.47 -3.18
CA ILE A 45 3.56 -0.32 -3.41
C ILE A 45 3.99 0.88 -2.56
N LYS A 46 4.30 0.69 -1.28
CA LYS A 46 4.83 1.74 -0.39
C LYS A 46 6.08 2.38 -0.98
N ARG A 47 7.04 1.57 -1.42
CA ARG A 47 8.30 2.06 -2.01
C ARG A 47 8.03 2.93 -3.24
N GLU A 48 7.18 2.47 -4.15
CA GLU A 48 6.87 3.20 -5.38
C GLU A 48 6.11 4.49 -5.09
N LEU A 49 5.13 4.47 -4.19
CA LEU A 49 4.41 5.68 -3.75
C LEU A 49 5.36 6.70 -3.10
N SER A 50 6.31 6.23 -2.29
CA SER A 50 7.28 7.10 -1.60
C SER A 50 8.26 7.79 -2.55
N HIS A 51 8.50 7.22 -3.73
CA HIS A 51 9.39 7.75 -4.77
C HIS A 51 8.64 8.11 -6.06
N ALA A 52 7.32 8.26 -5.97
CA ALA A 52 6.48 8.58 -7.11
C ALA A 52 6.76 10.01 -7.59
N THR A 53 6.88 10.18 -8.90
CA THR A 53 6.82 11.51 -9.51
C THR A 53 5.35 11.95 -9.57
N ALA A 54 5.10 13.24 -9.76
CA ALA A 54 3.74 13.76 -9.93
C ALA A 54 2.98 13.06 -11.08
N ALA A 55 3.66 12.79 -12.20
CA ALA A 55 3.07 12.07 -13.34
C ALA A 55 2.73 10.61 -12.99
N TRP A 56 3.63 9.91 -12.29
CA TRP A 56 3.38 8.54 -11.82
C TRP A 56 2.17 8.51 -10.87
N MET A 57 2.13 9.43 -9.90
CA MET A 57 1.03 9.52 -8.94
C MET A 57 -0.30 9.85 -9.61
N THR A 58 -0.30 10.80 -10.55
CA THR A 58 -1.50 11.15 -11.33
C THR A 58 -2.04 9.91 -12.05
N ARG A 59 -1.16 9.15 -12.73
CA ARG A 59 -1.57 7.95 -13.43
C ARG A 59 -2.09 6.85 -12.50
N PHE A 60 -1.47 6.68 -11.33
CA PHE A 60 -1.94 5.74 -10.31
C PHE A 60 -3.36 6.09 -9.84
N LEU A 61 -3.64 7.37 -9.61
CA LEU A 61 -4.94 7.87 -9.17
C LEU A 61 -6.01 7.75 -10.26
N GLU A 62 -5.66 8.01 -11.53
CA GLU A 62 -6.54 7.78 -12.69
C GLU A 62 -6.95 6.31 -12.88
N LEU A 63 -6.15 5.39 -12.36
CA LEU A 63 -6.38 3.95 -12.40
C LEU A 63 -7.09 3.44 -11.13
N ASP A 64 -7.80 4.32 -10.42
CA ASP A 64 -8.52 4.02 -9.17
C ASP A 64 -7.62 3.43 -8.07
N GLY A 65 -6.32 3.76 -8.09
CA GLY A 65 -5.36 3.21 -7.13
C GLY A 65 -5.66 3.58 -5.67
N LEU A 66 -6.32 4.72 -5.43
CA LEU A 66 -6.76 5.11 -4.09
C LEU A 66 -7.95 4.27 -3.61
N ASP A 67 -8.93 4.00 -4.46
CA ASP A 67 -10.02 3.07 -4.13
C ASP A 67 -9.49 1.65 -3.92
N ALA A 68 -8.50 1.21 -4.70
CA ALA A 68 -7.84 -0.08 -4.50
C ALA A 68 -7.10 -0.16 -3.15
N LEU A 69 -6.45 0.93 -2.71
CA LEU A 69 -5.84 1.01 -1.36
C LEU A 69 -6.90 0.93 -0.25
N PHE A 70 -8.03 1.62 -0.41
CA PHE A 70 -9.13 1.51 0.57
C PHE A 70 -9.73 0.11 0.61
N GLY A 71 -9.97 -0.52 -0.55
CA GLY A 71 -10.45 -1.90 -0.60
C GLY A 71 -9.48 -2.91 0.01
N ALA A 72 -8.16 -2.70 -0.15
CA ALA A 72 -7.16 -3.51 0.54
C ALA A 72 -7.19 -3.30 2.06
N LEU A 73 -7.35 -2.06 2.53
CA LEU A 73 -7.46 -1.77 3.96
C LEU A 73 -8.74 -2.36 4.56
N ASP A 74 -9.85 -2.30 3.84
CA ASP A 74 -11.12 -2.89 4.25
C ASP A 74 -11.05 -4.43 4.33
N ALA A 75 -10.37 -5.08 3.38
CA ALA A 75 -10.18 -6.53 3.41
C ALA A 75 -9.44 -7.04 4.65
N TYR A 76 -8.70 -6.18 5.34
CA TYR A 76 -8.06 -6.48 6.62
C TYR A 76 -8.78 -5.86 7.82
N SER A 77 -9.80 -5.03 7.59
CA SER A 77 -10.69 -4.45 8.60
C SER A 77 -11.56 -5.56 9.22
N GLY A 78 -11.65 -5.60 10.55
CA GLY A 78 -12.39 -6.66 11.28
C GLY A 78 -11.57 -7.50 12.27
N GLN A 79 -10.26 -7.30 12.37
CA GLN A 79 -9.34 -7.90 13.38
C GLN A 79 -9.59 -9.38 13.71
N ALA A 80 -9.04 -10.30 12.91
CA ALA A 80 -8.98 -11.73 13.24
C ALA A 80 -7.59 -12.20 13.70
N SER A 81 -6.49 -11.56 13.23
CA SER A 81 -5.12 -11.98 13.56
C SER A 81 -4.10 -10.82 13.66
N PHE A 82 -2.96 -11.07 14.33
CA PHE A 82 -1.82 -10.13 14.37
C PHE A 82 -1.25 -9.82 12.97
N GLN A 83 -1.31 -10.80 12.06
CA GLN A 83 -0.84 -10.62 10.69
C GLN A 83 -1.70 -9.59 9.95
N ASP A 84 -3.02 -9.62 10.13
CA ASP A 84 -3.93 -8.65 9.51
C ASP A 84 -3.64 -7.24 10.02
N ALA A 85 -3.37 -7.07 11.32
CA ALA A 85 -2.98 -5.78 11.89
C ALA A 85 -1.66 -5.23 11.28
N VAL A 86 -0.68 -6.10 11.00
CA VAL A 86 0.55 -5.71 10.29
C VAL A 86 0.24 -5.28 8.86
N LEU A 87 -0.61 -6.01 8.14
CA LEU A 87 -1.02 -5.66 6.78
C LEU A 87 -1.80 -4.33 6.74
N GLN A 88 -2.72 -4.12 7.68
CA GLN A 88 -3.41 -2.83 7.86
C GLN A 88 -2.43 -1.69 8.04
N LEU A 89 -1.45 -1.84 8.95
CA LEU A 89 -0.43 -0.82 9.18
C LEU A 89 0.33 -0.49 7.89
N HIS A 90 0.76 -1.49 7.13
CA HIS A 90 1.44 -1.27 5.86
C HIS A 90 0.53 -0.60 4.80
N CYS A 91 -0.75 -0.91 4.77
CA CYS A 91 -1.71 -0.24 3.90
C CYS A 91 -1.87 1.24 4.29
N VAL A 92 -1.95 1.54 5.59
CA VAL A 92 -1.97 2.92 6.11
C VAL A 92 -0.68 3.67 5.78
N GLU A 93 0.48 3.00 5.79
CA GLU A 93 1.73 3.62 5.34
C GLU A 93 1.72 3.98 3.84
N CYS A 94 1.08 3.16 2.99
CA CYS A 94 0.87 3.47 1.57
C CYS A 94 -0.01 4.71 1.41
N LEU A 95 -1.14 4.76 2.13
CA LEU A 95 -2.04 5.91 2.13
C LEU A 95 -1.32 7.17 2.62
N ARG A 96 -0.50 7.08 3.67
CA ARG A 96 0.33 8.20 4.15
C ARG A 96 1.29 8.69 3.07
N ALA A 97 1.98 7.78 2.36
CA ALA A 97 2.90 8.17 1.29
C ALA A 97 2.17 8.95 0.18
N LEU A 98 0.97 8.51 -0.20
CA LEU A 98 0.11 9.18 -1.16
C LEU A 98 -0.35 10.56 -0.66
N MET A 99 -0.84 10.66 0.58
CA MET A 99 -1.32 11.92 1.17
C MET A 99 -0.21 12.96 1.39
N ASN A 100 1.03 12.52 1.59
CA ASN A 100 2.19 13.41 1.73
C ASN A 100 2.67 13.97 0.38
N ALA A 101 2.25 13.39 -0.75
CA ALA A 101 2.50 13.94 -2.05
C ALA A 101 1.41 14.98 -2.39
N ARG A 102 1.83 16.18 -2.82
CA ARG A 102 0.90 17.26 -3.20
C ARG A 102 -0.16 16.79 -4.20
N THR A 103 0.25 16.05 -5.23
CA THR A 103 -0.68 15.49 -6.23
C THR A 103 -1.72 14.55 -5.62
N GLY A 104 -1.33 13.72 -4.65
CA GLY A 104 -2.25 12.83 -3.94
C GLY A 104 -3.22 13.60 -3.05
N LEU A 105 -2.72 14.58 -2.30
CA LEU A 105 -3.56 15.43 -1.44
C LEU A 105 -4.56 16.26 -2.25
N ASP A 106 -4.12 16.88 -3.35
CA ASP A 106 -4.97 17.66 -4.26
C ASP A 106 -6.09 16.78 -4.85
N HIS A 107 -5.80 15.52 -5.18
CA HIS A 107 -6.79 14.56 -5.66
C HIS A 107 -7.83 14.20 -4.59
N ILE A 108 -7.40 14.01 -3.34
CA ILE A 108 -8.32 13.72 -2.23
C ILE A 108 -9.24 14.92 -1.97
N VAL A 109 -8.68 16.12 -1.85
CA VAL A 109 -9.44 17.34 -1.53
C VAL A 109 -10.41 17.71 -2.65
N SER A 110 -10.03 17.49 -3.91
CA SER A 110 -10.91 17.75 -5.06
C SER A 110 -12.09 16.77 -5.18
N GLN A 111 -12.08 15.68 -4.41
CA GLN A 111 -13.10 14.64 -4.47
C GLN A 111 -13.76 14.41 -3.11
N PRO A 112 -14.98 14.96 -2.88
CA PRO A 112 -15.69 14.86 -1.61
C PRO A 112 -15.90 13.42 -1.09
N ARG A 113 -15.92 12.44 -1.99
CA ARG A 113 -16.03 11.01 -1.62
C ARG A 113 -14.85 10.54 -0.75
N TYR A 114 -13.63 10.98 -1.06
CA TYR A 114 -12.44 10.52 -0.35
C TYR A 114 -12.22 11.28 0.95
N THR A 115 -12.49 12.58 0.97
CA THR A 115 -12.49 13.35 2.23
C THR A 115 -13.50 12.79 3.21
N ARG A 116 -14.69 12.38 2.74
CA ARG A 116 -15.69 11.71 3.57
C ARG A 116 -15.22 10.36 4.10
N LYS A 117 -14.77 9.44 3.24
CA LYS A 117 -14.22 8.13 3.65
C LYS A 117 -13.15 8.28 4.74
N LEU A 118 -12.24 9.25 4.58
CA LEU A 118 -11.19 9.51 5.56
C LEU A 118 -11.71 10.13 6.87
N ALA A 119 -12.70 11.03 6.80
CA ALA A 119 -13.24 11.71 7.97
C ALA A 119 -14.14 10.80 8.81
N GLU A 120 -14.94 9.96 8.16
CA GLU A 120 -15.93 9.09 8.80
C GLU A 120 -15.34 7.71 9.16
N GLY A 121 -14.20 7.35 8.56
CA GLY A 121 -13.62 6.01 8.71
C GLY A 121 -14.42 4.92 8.01
N GLU A 122 -15.33 5.29 7.10
CA GLU A 122 -16.05 4.37 6.23
C GLU A 122 -15.08 3.88 5.13
N LEU A 123 -14.58 2.66 5.31
CA LEU A 123 -13.72 1.96 4.35
C LEU A 123 -14.55 1.04 3.45
#